data_AF-A0AAP8GPU8-F1
#
_entry.id   AF-A0AAP8GPU8-F1
#
_cell.length_a   1.000
_cell.length_b   1.000
_cell.length_c   1.000
_cell.angle_alpha   90.00
_cell.angle_beta   90.00
_cell.angle_gamma   90.00
#
_symmetry.space_group_name_H-M   'P 1'
#
loop_
_entity.id
_entity.type
_entity.pdbx_description
1 polymer ?
#
loop_
_entity_poly.entity_id
_entity_poly.type
_entity_poly.pdbx_seq_one_letter_code
_entity_poly.pdbx_strand_id
1 'polypeptide(L)'
;MSRLTAIICAVVICLLVSMAWAINHYRDNAITYKDQRDKATVRADTSEAITSNVITTMNLIRDISQATQNAKNDLAKKGETRIVYIRQALEGDPCANQLVPSAAADSLREYADSLRSGPGGADKR
;
A
#
# COMPACT_ATOMS: atom_id res chain seq x y z
N MET A 1 21.63 57.47 56.50
CA MET A 1 22.40 56.56 55.63
C MET A 1 23.33 57.38 54.75
N SER A 2 24.59 56.97 54.57
CA SER A 2 25.52 57.72 53.71
C SER A 2 25.20 57.43 52.24
N ARG A 3 25.49 58.39 51.34
CA ARG A 3 25.33 58.20 49.89
C ARG A 3 26.04 56.93 49.38
N LEU A 4 27.15 56.56 50.04
CA LEU A 4 27.91 55.36 49.76
C LEU A 4 27.10 54.07 50.01
N THR A 5 26.38 54.00 51.14
CA THR A 5 25.51 52.86 51.47
C THR A 5 24.39 52.70 50.42
N ALA A 6 23.79 53.79 49.97
CA ALA A 6 22.74 53.75 48.95
C ALA A 6 23.27 53.24 47.59
N ILE A 7 24.46 53.67 47.18
CA ILE A 7 25.09 53.21 45.93
C ILE A 7 25.41 51.71 46.00
N ILE A 8 25.98 51.25 47.12
CA ILE A 8 26.30 49.82 47.31
C ILE A 8 25.02 48.98 47.25
N CYS A 9 23.95 49.39 47.94
CA CYS A 9 22.67 48.68 47.89
C CYS A 9 22.09 48.64 46.46
N ALA A 10 22.18 49.73 45.70
CA ALA A 10 21.71 49.77 44.31
C ALA A 10 22.49 48.79 43.40
N VAL A 11 23.82 48.72 43.54
CA VAL A 11 24.64 47.78 42.77
C VAL A 11 24.29 46.33 43.12
N VAL A 12 24.13 46.00 44.40
CA VAL A 12 23.76 44.65 44.85
C VAL A 12 22.41 44.24 44.27
N ILE A 13 21.41 45.12 44.30
CA ILE A 13 20.09 44.84 43.73
C ILE A 13 20.18 44.62 42.22
N CYS A 14 20.93 45.46 41.49
CA CYS A 14 21.14 45.28 40.05
C CYS A 14 21.85 43.95 39.71
N LEU A 15 22.81 43.52 40.52
CA LEU A 15 23.47 42.22 40.35
C LEU A 15 22.48 41.07 40.55
N LEU A 16 21.64 41.12 41.59
CA LEU A 16 20.66 40.06 41.84
C LEU A 16 19.61 39.96 40.72
N VAL A 17 19.12 41.09 40.23
CA VAL A 17 18.13 41.12 39.14
C VAL A 17 18.72 40.60 37.83
N SER A 18 19.94 41.04 37.47
CA SER A 18 20.60 40.55 36.26
C SER A 18 20.93 39.06 36.32
N MET A 19 21.32 38.56 37.51
CA MET A 19 21.59 37.15 37.72
C MET A 19 20.31 36.29 37.64
N ALA A 20 19.20 36.77 38.21
CA ALA A 20 17.90 36.09 38.11
C ALA A 20 17.40 36.01 36.66
N TRP A 21 17.55 37.10 35.89
CA TRP A 21 17.21 37.11 34.47
C TRP A 21 18.07 36.15 33.66
N ALA A 22 19.39 36.13 33.91
CA ALA A 22 20.32 35.23 33.22
C ALA A 22 20.00 33.75 33.49
N ILE A 23 19.66 33.38 34.74
CA ILE A 23 19.21 32.02 35.07
C ILE A 23 17.95 31.68 34.27
N ASN A 24 16.95 32.57 34.27
CA ASN A 24 15.68 32.28 33.62
C ASN A 24 15.86 32.11 32.10
N HIS A 25 16.65 32.99 31.48
CA HIS A 25 16.98 32.88 30.06
C HIS A 25 17.65 31.55 29.70
N TYR A 26 18.57 31.07 30.55
CA TYR A 26 19.25 29.80 30.31
C TYR A 26 18.32 28.59 30.49
N ARG A 27 17.39 28.65 31.45
CA ARG A 27 16.36 27.63 31.65
C ARG A 27 15.37 27.56 30.49
N ASP A 28 14.86 28.71 30.06
CA ASP A 28 13.89 28.78 28.95
C ASP A 28 14.51 28.26 27.65
N ASN A 29 15.78 28.58 27.41
CA ASN A 29 16.52 28.02 26.27
C ASN A 29 16.65 26.50 26.40
N ALA A 30 17.01 25.96 27.56
CA ALA A 30 17.14 24.52 27.77
C ALA A 30 15.81 23.77 27.58
N ILE A 31 14.70 24.33 28.04
CA ILE A 31 13.35 23.77 27.85
C ILE A 31 12.99 23.77 26.36
N THR A 32 13.27 24.87 25.65
CA THR A 32 13.00 24.99 24.21
C THR A 32 13.82 23.99 23.40
N TYR A 33 15.11 23.81 23.71
CA TYR A 33 15.95 22.81 23.04
C TYR A 33 15.46 21.39 23.30
N LYS A 34 14.99 21.10 24.52
CA LYS A 34 14.42 19.80 24.85
C LYS A 34 13.13 19.54 24.06
N ASP A 35 12.20 20.50 24.03
CA ASP A 35 10.94 20.38 23.28
C ASP A 35 11.18 20.17 21.78
N GLN A 36 12.12 20.91 21.18
CA GLN A 36 12.50 20.72 19.79
C GLN A 36 13.04 19.31 19.51
N ARG A 37 13.87 18.77 20.42
CA ARG A 37 14.37 17.40 20.31
C ARG A 37 13.26 16.38 20.45
N ASP A 38 12.42 16.49 21.47
CA ASP A 38 11.31 15.56 21.68
C ASP A 38 10.38 15.54 20.46
N LYS A 39 10.08 16.72 19.90
CA LYS A 39 9.30 16.83 18.66
C LYS A 39 10.02 16.23 17.45
N ALA A 40 11.33 16.39 17.33
CA ALA A 40 12.12 15.77 16.26
C ALA A 40 12.17 14.24 16.41
N THR A 41 12.35 13.73 17.62
CA THR A 41 12.33 12.29 17.93
C THR A 41 10.96 11.70 17.62
N VAL A 42 9.87 12.30 18.09
CA VAL A 42 8.51 11.83 17.76
C VAL A 42 8.28 11.82 16.25
N ARG A 43 8.77 12.83 15.51
CA ARG A 43 8.68 12.85 14.04
C ARG A 43 9.51 11.76 13.37
N ALA A 44 10.69 11.47 13.91
CA ALA A 44 11.55 10.40 13.41
C ALA A 44 10.91 9.03 13.68
N ASP A 45 10.47 8.76 14.91
CA ASP A 45 9.82 7.51 15.30
C ASP A 45 8.54 7.27 14.49
N THR A 46 7.71 8.31 14.29
CA THR A 46 6.51 8.21 13.45
C THR A 46 6.86 7.94 11.99
N SER A 47 7.91 8.57 11.45
CA SER A 47 8.38 8.31 10.08
C SER A 47 8.93 6.89 9.94
N GLU A 48 9.70 6.40 10.91
CA GLU A 48 10.23 5.04 10.94
C GLU A 48 9.12 3.99 11.01
N ALA A 49 8.10 4.24 11.85
CA ALA A 49 6.91 3.41 11.93
C ALA A 49 6.12 3.39 10.61
N ILE A 50 6.00 4.52 9.91
CA ILE A 50 5.35 4.58 8.60
C ILE A 50 6.19 3.81 7.56
N THR A 51 7.50 4.04 7.51
CA THR A 51 8.39 3.39 6.55
C THR A 51 8.40 1.87 6.71
N SER A 52 8.48 1.36 7.94
CA SER A 52 8.44 -0.09 8.20
C SER A 52 7.11 -0.73 7.76
N ASN A 53 5.98 -0.06 8.02
CA ASN A 53 4.67 -0.51 7.54
C ASN A 53 4.58 -0.52 6.01
N VAL A 54 5.10 0.52 5.35
CA VAL A 54 5.14 0.59 3.87
C VAL A 54 6.02 -0.52 3.29
N ILE A 55 7.21 -0.75 3.83
CA ILE A 55 8.11 -1.83 3.38
C ILE A 55 7.45 -3.19 3.56
N THR A 56 6.83 -3.43 4.72
CA THR A 56 6.12 -4.69 5.00
C THR A 56 4.98 -4.90 4.00
N THR A 57 4.22 -3.86 3.71
CA THR A 57 3.13 -3.90 2.73
C THR A 57 3.65 -4.14 1.31
N MET A 58 4.75 -3.50 0.91
CA MET A 58 5.36 -3.73 -0.41
C MET A 58 5.84 -5.18 -0.57
N ASN A 59 6.46 -5.75 0.46
CA ASN A 59 6.87 -7.16 0.45
C ASN A 59 5.65 -8.09 0.34
N LEU A 60 4.61 -7.83 1.12
CA LEU A 60 3.36 -8.60 1.04
C LEU A 60 2.73 -8.55 -0.37
N ILE A 61 2.65 -7.36 -0.99
CA ILE A 61 2.12 -7.20 -2.34
C ILE A 61 2.97 -7.97 -3.36
N ARG A 62 4.30 -7.92 -3.22
CA ARG A 62 5.23 -8.66 -4.08
C ARG A 62 5.02 -10.16 -3.94
N ASP A 63 4.89 -10.67 -2.72
CA ASP A 63 4.67 -12.09 -2.44
C ASP A 63 3.33 -12.57 -3.00
N ILE A 64 2.26 -11.80 -2.82
CA ILE A 64 0.94 -12.10 -3.40
C ILE A 64 1.01 -12.11 -4.93
N SER A 65 1.66 -11.13 -5.53
CA SER A 65 1.83 -11.03 -6.98
C SER A 65 2.63 -12.23 -7.53
N GLN A 66 3.73 -12.59 -6.86
CA GLN A 66 4.55 -13.73 -7.23
C GLN A 66 3.78 -15.06 -7.08
N ALA A 67 3.08 -15.27 -5.97
CA ALA A 67 2.25 -16.45 -5.76
C ALA A 67 1.15 -16.56 -6.83
N THR A 68 0.51 -15.44 -7.17
CA THR A 68 -0.51 -15.38 -8.23
C THR A 68 0.08 -15.71 -9.59
N GLN A 69 1.24 -15.15 -9.93
CA GLN A 69 1.91 -15.42 -11.20
C GLN A 69 2.37 -16.88 -11.32
N ASN A 70 2.90 -17.44 -10.22
CA ASN A 70 3.28 -18.84 -10.14
C ASN A 70 2.07 -19.76 -10.33
N ALA A 71 0.94 -19.46 -9.68
CA ALA A 71 -0.30 -20.22 -9.85
C ALA A 71 -0.81 -20.17 -11.30
N LYS A 72 -0.73 -19.00 -11.96
CA LYS A 72 -1.06 -18.89 -13.39
C LYS A 72 -0.15 -19.75 -14.27
N ASN A 73 1.15 -19.74 -14.02
CA ASN A 73 2.11 -20.54 -14.78
C ASN A 73 1.87 -22.05 -14.57
N ASP A 74 1.58 -22.47 -13.34
CA ASP A 74 1.26 -23.86 -13.02
C ASP A 74 -0.03 -24.32 -13.71
N LEU A 75 -1.07 -23.48 -13.68
CA LEU A 75 -2.32 -23.73 -14.41
C LEU A 75 -2.10 -23.84 -15.92
N ALA A 76 -1.30 -22.95 -16.51
CA ALA A 76 -0.98 -23.00 -17.93
C ALA A 76 -0.27 -24.32 -18.29
N LYS A 77 0.77 -24.71 -17.54
CA LYS A 77 1.50 -25.96 -17.73
C LYS A 77 0.61 -27.20 -17.58
N LYS A 78 -0.26 -27.20 -16.57
CA LYS A 78 -1.22 -28.29 -16.33
C LYS A 78 -2.25 -28.38 -17.45
N GLY A 79 -2.69 -27.24 -17.97
CA GLY A 79 -3.55 -27.14 -19.15
C GLY A 79 -2.89 -27.72 -20.40
N GLU A 80 -1.67 -27.30 -20.72
CA GLU A 80 -0.88 -27.84 -21.84
C GLU A 80 -0.73 -29.36 -21.76
N THR A 81 -0.38 -29.87 -20.58
CA THR A 81 -0.26 -31.31 -20.35
C THR A 81 -1.58 -32.04 -20.60
N ARG A 82 -2.70 -31.46 -20.15
CA ARG A 82 -4.03 -32.05 -20.35
C ARG A 82 -4.44 -32.02 -21.83
N ILE A 83 -4.11 -30.96 -22.57
CA ILE A 83 -4.38 -30.87 -24.01
C ILE A 83 -3.62 -31.97 -24.77
N VAL A 84 -2.34 -32.17 -24.46
CA VAL A 84 -1.53 -33.24 -25.08
C VAL A 84 -2.15 -34.60 -24.80
N TYR A 85 -2.52 -34.88 -23.56
CA TYR A 85 -3.16 -36.14 -23.19
C TYR A 85 -4.48 -36.37 -23.94
N ILE A 86 -5.34 -35.35 -24.00
CA ILE A 86 -6.63 -35.45 -24.69
C ILE A 86 -6.40 -35.68 -26.19
N ARG A 87 -5.49 -34.94 -26.83
CA ARG A 87 -5.15 -35.16 -28.25
C ARG A 87 -4.68 -36.58 -28.50
N GLN A 88 -3.78 -37.09 -27.67
CA GLN A 88 -3.30 -38.48 -27.77
C GLN A 88 -4.43 -39.50 -27.63
N ALA A 89 -5.40 -39.27 -26.74
CA ALA A 89 -6.55 -40.16 -26.57
C ALA A 89 -7.52 -40.11 -27.76
N LEU A 90 -7.59 -38.97 -28.47
CA LEU A 90 -8.48 -38.77 -29.61
C LEU A 90 -7.86 -39.17 -30.96
N GLU A 91 -6.55 -39.42 -31.04
CA GLU A 91 -5.86 -39.77 -32.30
C GLU A 91 -6.49 -40.99 -33.01
N GLY A 92 -7.03 -41.95 -32.26
CA GLY A 92 -7.67 -43.15 -32.79
C GLY A 92 -9.18 -43.02 -33.08
N ASP A 93 -9.81 -41.90 -32.74
CA ASP A 93 -11.26 -41.72 -32.91
C ASP A 93 -11.59 -41.03 -34.25
N PRO A 94 -12.21 -41.73 -35.22
CA PRO A 94 -12.55 -41.14 -36.51
C PRO A 94 -13.57 -39.99 -36.41
N CYS A 95 -14.43 -39.99 -35.37
CA CYS A 95 -15.39 -38.91 -35.16
C CYS A 95 -14.74 -37.63 -34.63
N ALA A 96 -13.59 -37.71 -33.96
CA ALA A 96 -12.88 -36.56 -33.41
C ALA A 96 -11.97 -35.85 -34.44
N ASN A 97 -11.50 -36.60 -35.45
CA ASN A 97 -10.60 -36.08 -36.49
C ASN A 97 -11.34 -35.60 -37.75
N GLN A 98 -12.66 -35.76 -37.81
CA GLN A 98 -13.46 -35.32 -38.94
C GLN A 98 -13.93 -33.88 -38.76
N LEU A 99 -13.61 -33.03 -39.75
CA LEU A 99 -14.08 -31.65 -39.79
C LEU A 99 -15.61 -31.61 -39.85
N VAL A 100 -16.23 -30.84 -38.96
CA VAL A 100 -17.65 -30.54 -39.04
C VAL A 100 -17.88 -29.67 -40.29
N PRO A 101 -18.76 -30.06 -41.22
CA PRO A 101 -19.08 -29.25 -42.40
C PRO A 101 -19.52 -27.85 -41.98
N SER A 102 -18.98 -26.81 -42.62
CA SER A 102 -19.25 -25.41 -42.27
C SER A 102 -20.74 -25.08 -42.26
N ALA A 103 -21.50 -25.61 -43.22
CA ALA A 103 -22.96 -25.43 -43.27
C ALA A 103 -23.69 -25.94 -42.01
N ALA A 104 -23.24 -27.06 -41.43
CA ALA A 104 -23.80 -27.60 -40.20
C ALA A 104 -23.37 -26.76 -38.98
N ALA A 105 -22.11 -26.34 -38.94
CA ALA A 105 -21.60 -25.46 -37.90
C ALA A 105 -22.31 -24.09 -37.89
N ASP A 106 -22.53 -23.51 -39.07
CA ASP A 106 -23.21 -22.23 -39.24
C ASP A 106 -24.69 -22.33 -38.87
N SER A 107 -25.37 -23.42 -39.25
CA SER A 107 -26.76 -23.67 -38.86
C SER A 107 -26.92 -23.78 -37.34
N LEU A 108 -25.99 -24.46 -36.66
CA LEU A 108 -25.97 -24.56 -35.20
C LEU A 108 -25.69 -23.21 -34.54
N ARG A 109 -24.80 -22.41 -35.14
CA ARG A 109 -24.45 -21.07 -34.64
C ARG A 109 -25.63 -20.11 -34.76
N GLU A 110 -26.31 -20.12 -35.89
CA GLU A 110 -27.52 -19.33 -36.14
C GLU A 110 -28.66 -19.73 -35.19
N TYR A 111 -28.87 -21.04 -34.97
CA TYR A 111 -29.83 -21.51 -33.99
C TYR A 111 -29.51 -21.05 -32.55
N ALA A 112 -28.25 -21.16 -32.14
CA ALA A 112 -27.81 -20.71 -30.82
C ALA A 112 -27.99 -19.19 -30.62
N ASP A 113 -27.67 -18.39 -31.65
CA ASP A 113 -27.86 -16.94 -31.64
C ASP A 113 -29.35 -16.59 -31.57
N SER A 114 -30.22 -17.34 -32.27
CA SER A 114 -31.68 -17.17 -32.19
C SER A 114 -32.24 -17.40 -30.78
N LEU A 115 -31.73 -18.40 -30.06
CA LEU A 115 -32.10 -18.68 -28.67
C LEU A 115 -31.64 -17.56 -27.72
N ARG A 116 -30.49 -16.95 -28.00
CA ARG A 116 -29.94 -15.84 -27.19
C ARG A 116 -30.68 -14.53 -27.43
N SER A 117 -31.30 -14.37 -28.60
CA SER A 117 -32.15 -13.24 -28.97
C SER A 117 -33.61 -13.36 -28.49
N GLY A 118 -33.91 -14.26 -27.55
CA GLY A 118 -35.24 -14.35 -26.93
C GLY A 118 -35.73 -12.99 -26.41
N PRO A 119 -37.06 -12.74 -26.40
CA PRO A 119 -37.62 -11.43 -26.11
C PRO A 119 -37.27 -11.05 -24.66
N GLY A 120 -36.22 -10.23 -24.50
CA GLY A 120 -35.97 -9.51 -23.28
C GLY A 120 -37.23 -8.71 -22.98
N GLY A 121 -38.01 -9.19 -22.01
CA GLY A 121 -39.25 -8.58 -21.58
C GLY A 121 -39.02 -7.09 -21.37
N ALA A 122 -39.71 -6.27 -22.15
CA ALA A 122 -39.93 -4.89 -21.81
C ALA A 122 -40.87 -4.88 -20.59
N ASP A 123 -40.34 -5.13 -19.41
CA ASP A 123 -40.98 -4.70 -18.17
C ASP A 123 -40.79 -3.19 -18.07
N LYS A 124 -41.68 -2.47 -18.76
CA LYS A 124 -41.93 -1.06 -18.52
C LYS A 124 -43.16 -0.97 -17.62
N ARG A 125 -42.94 -0.97 -16.31
CA ARG A 125 -43.87 -0.40 -15.35
C ARG A 125 -43.15 0.55 -14.41
#